data_AF-A0A1H2PSH8-F1
#
_entry.id   AF-A0A1H2PSH8-F1
#
_cell.length_a   1.000
_cell.length_b   1.000
_cell.length_c   1.000
_cell.angle_alpha   90.00
_cell.angle_beta   90.00
_cell.angle_gamma   90.00
#
_symmetry.space_group_name_H-M   'P 1'
#
loop_
_entity.id
_entity.type
_entity.pdbx_description
1 polymer ?
#
loop_
_entity_poly.entity_id
_entity_poly.type
_entity_poly.pdbx_seq_one_letter_code
_entity_poly.pdbx_strand_id
1 'polypeptide(L)' 'MNESMFLTRDEVRDLTYRTRRDAQASALTLMGIEHKIRPDGSVAVLREHVTQQMGIAQPVRKRRAVEPDWSALHAARA' A
#
# COMPACT_ATOMS: atom_id res chain seq x y z
N MET A 1 16.67 -4.44 13.74
CA MET A 1 15.37 -4.53 13.05
C MET A 1 15.65 -4.45 11.57
N ASN A 2 15.65 -5.57 10.85
CA ASN A 2 15.81 -5.52 9.40
C ASN A 2 14.48 -5.05 8.82
N GLU A 3 14.50 -3.88 8.20
CA GLU A 3 13.32 -3.28 7.57
C GLU A 3 13.04 -4.03 6.25
N SER A 4 12.38 -5.18 6.37
CA SER A 4 11.96 -5.98 5.23
C SER A 4 10.77 -5.32 4.52
N MET A 5 10.80 -5.36 3.19
CA MET A 5 9.70 -4.87 2.32
C MET A 5 8.34 -5.53 2.65
N PHE A 6 8.38 -6.78 3.10
CA PHE A 6 7.20 -7.53 3.52
C PHE A 6 7.16 -7.74 5.03
N LEU A 7 5.95 -7.87 5.58
CA LEU A 7 5.77 -8.35 6.95
C LEU A 7 6.26 -9.80 7.09
N THR A 8 6.93 -10.06 8.20
CA THR A 8 7.33 -11.40 8.64
C THR A 8 6.11 -12.19 9.16
N ARG A 9 6.27 -13.50 9.36
CA ARG A 9 5.18 -14.34 9.87
C ARG A 9 4.73 -13.94 11.28
N ASP A 10 5.68 -13.57 12.14
CA ASP A 10 5.37 -13.11 13.49
C ASP A 10 4.61 -11.78 13.45
N GLU A 11 5.03 -10.82 12.60
CA GLU A 11 4.31 -9.55 12.44
C GLU A 11 2.89 -9.74 11.89
N VAL A 12 2.68 -10.67 10.95
CA VAL A 12 1.33 -11.00 10.45
C VAL A 12 0.48 -11.65 11.55
N ARG A 13 1.07 -12.52 12.38
CA ARG A 13 0.37 -13.10 13.54
C ARG A 13 0.00 -12.02 14.54
N ASP A 14 0.90 -11.11 14.84
CA ASP A 14 0.69 -10.06 15.83
C ASP A 14 -0.34 -9.03 15.33
N LEU A 15 -0.33 -8.71 14.03
CA LEU A 15 -1.31 -7.82 13.39
C LEU A 15 -2.73 -8.42 13.39
N THR A 16 -2.86 -9.73 13.18
CA THR A 16 -4.17 -10.39 13.01
C THR A 16 -4.68 -11.10 14.27
N TYR A 17 -3.80 -11.35 15.25
CA TYR A 17 -4.01 -12.26 16.39
C TYR A 17 -4.46 -13.67 15.97
N ARG A 18 -4.12 -14.10 14.75
CA ARG A 18 -4.45 -15.44 14.22
C ARG A 18 -3.19 -16.23 13.91
N THR A 19 -3.26 -17.55 14.08
CA THR A 19 -2.14 -18.47 13.79
C THR A 19 -2.32 -19.25 12.49
N ARG A 20 -3.57 -19.57 12.10
CA ARG A 20 -3.85 -20.28 10.84
C ARG A 20 -3.81 -19.32 9.66
N ARG A 21 -3.20 -19.75 8.55
CA ARG A 21 -2.94 -18.90 7.37
C ARG A 21 -4.21 -18.46 6.64
N ASP A 22 -5.21 -19.32 6.59
CA ASP A 22 -6.54 -19.01 6.06
C ASP A 22 -7.27 -17.97 6.91
N ALA A 23 -7.21 -18.10 8.24
CA ALA A 23 -7.77 -17.13 9.17
C ALA A 23 -7.06 -15.76 9.09
N GLN A 24 -5.73 -15.77 8.91
CA GLN A 24 -4.94 -14.56 8.67
C GLN A 24 -5.36 -13.87 7.37
N ALA A 25 -5.46 -14.61 6.26
CA ALA A 25 -5.89 -14.08 4.97
C ALA A 25 -7.30 -13.45 5.04
N SER A 26 -8.25 -14.14 5.69
CA SER A 26 -9.60 -13.61 5.91
C SER A 26 -9.59 -12.32 6.75
N ALA A 27 -8.81 -12.28 7.83
CA ALA A 27 -8.68 -11.08 8.66
C ALA A 27 -8.10 -9.90 7.86
N LEU A 28 -7.05 -10.14 7.07
CA LEU A 28 -6.44 -9.11 6.21
C LEU A 28 -7.43 -8.57 5.17
N THR A 29 -8.24 -9.43 4.55
CA THR A 29 -9.33 -9.01 3.65
C THR A 29 -10.35 -8.13 4.37
N LEU A 30 -10.80 -8.53 5.56
CA LEU A 30 -11.76 -7.76 6.36
C LEU A 30 -11.20 -6.40 6.81
N MET A 31 -9.88 -6.32 6.99
CA MET A 31 -9.17 -5.09 7.31
C MET A 31 -8.90 -4.21 6.07
N GLY A 32 -9.23 -4.67 4.85
CA GLY A 32 -8.92 -3.94 3.62
C GLY A 32 -7.44 -3.91 3.25
N ILE A 33 -6.63 -4.81 3.82
CA ILE A 33 -5.20 -4.92 3.52
C ILE A 33 -4.99 -5.89 2.37
N GLU A 34 -4.45 -5.39 1.26
CA GLU A 34 -4.09 -6.23 0.13
C GLU A 34 -2.93 -7.18 0.48
N HIS A 35 -3.11 -8.45 0.16
CA HIS A 35 -2.13 -9.50 0.38
C HIS A 35 -2.13 -10.49 -0.79
N LYS A 36 -1.04 -11.23 -0.93
CA LYS A 36 -0.93 -12.34 -1.90
C LYS A 36 -0.55 -13.63 -1.19
N ILE A 37 -1.06 -14.75 -1.69
CA ILE A 37 -0.65 -16.07 -1.21
C ILE A 37 0.50 -16.57 -2.08
N ARG A 38 1.63 -16.88 -1.44
CA ARG A 38 2.80 -17.47 -2.09
C ARG A 38 2.55 -18.95 -2.43
N PRO A 39 3.33 -19.55 -3.35
CA PRO A 39 3.19 -20.97 -3.68
C PRO A 39 3.37 -21.94 -2.49
N ASP A 40 4.11 -21.52 -1.44
CA ASP A 40 4.27 -22.27 -0.18
C ASP A 40 3.07 -22.09 0.79
N GLY A 41 2.01 -21.43 0.33
CA GLY A 41 0.83 -21.09 1.10
C GLY A 41 1.05 -20.00 2.14
N SER A 42 2.19 -19.29 2.15
CA SER A 42 2.42 -18.20 3.11
C SER A 42 1.80 -16.89 2.62
N VAL A 43 1.41 -16.03 3.55
CA VAL A 43 0.83 -14.74 3.21
C VAL A 43 1.97 -13.71 3.05
N ALA A 44 1.99 -13.04 1.91
CA ALA A 44 2.86 -11.90 1.63
C ALA A 44 2.04 -10.62 1.75
N VAL A 45 2.45 -9.75 2.69
CA VAL A 45 1.85 -8.44 2.93
C VAL A 45 2.93 -7.38 2.82
N LEU A 46 2.68 -6.33 2.04
CA LEU A 46 3.59 -5.19 1.95
C LEU A 46 3.52 -4.37 3.23
N ARG A 47 4.68 -4.10 3.84
CA ARG A 47 4.75 -3.27 5.07
C ARG A 47 4.20 -1.87 4.82
N GLU A 48 4.61 -1.25 3.71
CA GLU A 48 4.16 0.08 3.32
C GLU A 48 2.64 0.18 3.18
N HIS A 49 2.00 -0.85 2.60
CA HIS A 49 0.56 -0.86 2.41
C HIS A 49 -0.20 -0.90 3.74
N VAL A 50 0.28 -1.69 4.71
CA VAL A 50 -0.29 -1.73 6.06
C VAL A 50 -0.16 -0.37 6.74
N THR A 51 1.02 0.25 6.67
CA THR A 51 1.26 1.59 7.23
C THR A 51 0.30 2.64 6.63
N GLN A 52 0.08 2.59 5.31
CA GLN A 52 -0.86 3.47 4.62
C GLN A 52 -2.31 3.24 5.07
N GLN A 53 -2.76 1.98 5.18
CA GLN A 53 -4.12 1.64 5.63
C GLN A 53 -4.36 2.01 7.10
N MET A 54 -3.33 1.93 7.95
CA MET A 54 -3.42 2.26 9.38
C MET A 54 -3.34 3.78 9.67
N GLY A 55 -3.35 4.63 8.64
CA GLY A 55 -3.49 6.08 8.80
C GLY A 55 -2.17 6.83 9.00
N ILE A 56 -1.02 6.17 8.93
CA ILE A 56 0.27 6.86 8.77
C ILE A 56 0.39 7.21 7.28
N ALA A 57 -0.33 8.27 6.89
CA ALA A 57 -0.38 8.74 5.52
C ALA A 57 1.02 9.12 5.06
N GLN A 58 1.51 8.46 4.01
CA GLN A 58 2.59 9.04 3.22
C GLN A 58 2.10 10.35 2.60
N PRO A 59 2.99 11.34 2.39
CA PRO A 59 2.62 12.57 1.71
C PRO A 59 2.00 12.22 0.36
N VAL A 60 0.73 12.57 0.18
CA VAL A 60 0.01 12.39 -1.08
C VAL A 60 0.91 12.91 -2.20
N ARG A 61 1.25 12.06 -3.17
CA ARG A 61 1.98 12.51 -4.37
C ARG A 61 1.22 13.70 -4.92
N LYS A 62 1.79 14.91 -4.80
CA LYS A 62 1.20 16.13 -5.36
C LYS A 62 0.96 15.84 -6.84
N ARG A 63 -0.29 15.68 -7.24
CA ARG A 63 -0.64 15.61 -8.66
C ARG A 63 -0.10 16.90 -9.26
N ARG A 64 0.75 16.77 -10.29
CA ARG A 64 1.24 17.93 -11.03
C ARG A 64 0.01 18.68 -11.54
N ALA A 65 -0.13 19.93 -11.16
CA ALA A 65 -1.19 20.78 -11.66
C ALA A 65 -1.07 20.77 -13.19
N VAL A 66 -2.14 20.36 -13.87
CA VAL A 66 -2.23 20.48 -15.32
C VAL A 66 -2.65 21.91 -15.57
N GLU A 67 -1.68 22.77 -15.86
CA GLU A 67 -1.92 24.14 -16.27
C GLU A 67 -1.96 24.21 -17.80
N PRO A 68 -2.93 24.93 -18.39
CA PRO A 68 -2.94 25.23 -19.82
C PRO A 68 -1.66 25.95 -20.23
N ASP A 69 -1.17 25.66 -21.43
CA ASP A 69 -0.06 26.43 -22.01
C ASP A 69 -0.56 27.81 -22.47
N TRP A 70 -0.48 28.79 -21.58
CA TRP A 70 -0.86 30.18 -21.86
C TRP A 70 0.02 30.84 -22.93
N SER A 71 1.22 30.32 -23.20
CA SER A 71 2.11 30.88 -24.23
C SER A 71 1.53 30.72 -25.64
N ALA A 72 0.74 29.68 -25.88
CA ALA A 72 0.04 29.44 -27.14
C ALA A 72 -1.00 30.53 -27.48
N LEU A 73 -1.57 31.23 -26.47
CA LEU A 73 -2.53 32.31 -26.71
C LEU A 73 -1.88 33.61 -27.20
N HIS A 74 -0.60 33.82 -26.88
CA HIS A 74 0.12 35.04 -27.25
C HIS A 74 0.79 34.95 -28.62
N ALA A 75 1.09 33.74 -29.11
CA ALA A 75 1.73 33.53 -30.41
C ALA A 75 0.80 33.81 -31.61
N ALA A 76 -0.51 33.75 -31.43
CA ALA A 76 -1.50 33.94 -32.50
C ALA A 76 -1.80 35.40 -32.86
N ARG A 77 -1.09 36.38 -32.28
CA ARG A 77 -1.39 37.82 -32.40
C ARG A 77 -0.27 38.65 -33.05
N ALA A 78 0.72 38.02 -33.67
CA ALA A 78 1.77 38.66 -34.46
C ALA A 78 1.60 38.32 -35.95
#